data_AF-A0A9J7AWH4-F1
#
_entry.id   AF-A0A9J7AWH4-F1
#
_cell.length_a   1.000
_cell.length_b   1.000
_cell.length_c   1.000
_cell.angle_alpha   90.00
_cell.angle_beta   90.00
_cell.angle_gamma   90.00
#
_symmetry.space_group_name_H-M   'P 1'
#
loop_
_entity.id
_entity.type
_entity.pdbx_description
1 polymer ?
#
loop_
_entity_poly.entity_id
_entity_poly.type
_entity_poly.pdbx_seq_one_letter_code
_entity_poly.pdbx_strand_id
1 'polypeptide(L)'
;MSVDVQEKAVAKTKADEEALDSLHTLPLSIIPLQTPGLKKAFMIKNARLESAIELFRDGTSGSGQVEPKELHGYFQDVGGALSHDLIILEKLSSLESFDIYSLRLELRNLEIGFEDYSSLQLSEAKRAELTEYMRAFTRPLIQRVYGGDKTEEISDVGQIIKMVASPNRNEAVAKLKRLAEELNTELTEVPKFLERYGDIFLSLSYFRSCLDKIMSQLPSFIGWMEELHSNYQIQNDRNQLKVLIDIESDLNEISTSLVGRFEYFNHRSHDFWENISADSFQSFQELVTAHHVSIGAVLCGLAVKLNLYEARFPNHGGGPVKRLEFINSEIKPGLKRIKDIEQKVGAVS
;
A
#
# COMPACT_ATOMS: atom_id res chain seq x y z
N MET A 1 -10.43 -3.45 -45.78
CA MET A 1 -9.17 -3.75 -45.07
C MET A 1 -9.28 -3.13 -43.70
N SER A 2 -9.85 -3.87 -42.76
CA SER A 2 -10.02 -3.45 -41.37
C SER A 2 -8.84 -4.03 -40.60
N VAL A 3 -7.96 -3.16 -40.11
CA VAL A 3 -6.82 -3.57 -39.30
C VAL A 3 -7.37 -3.70 -37.87
N ASP A 4 -7.50 -4.93 -37.41
CA ASP A 4 -7.66 -5.26 -36.00
C ASP A 4 -6.43 -4.74 -35.24
N VAL A 5 -6.58 -3.60 -34.58
CA VAL A 5 -5.66 -3.17 -33.52
C VAL A 5 -6.10 -3.90 -32.25
N GLN A 6 -5.70 -5.17 -32.13
CA GLN A 6 -5.61 -5.80 -30.82
C GLN A 6 -4.45 -5.12 -30.08
N GLU A 7 -4.79 -4.17 -29.22
CA GLU A 7 -3.92 -3.69 -28.14
C GLU A 7 -3.43 -4.91 -27.36
N LYS A 8 -2.20 -5.33 -27.62
CA LYS A 8 -1.53 -6.34 -26.80
C LYS A 8 -1.23 -5.69 -25.46
N ALA A 9 -1.98 -6.08 -24.43
CA ALA A 9 -1.59 -5.85 -23.05
C ALA A 9 -0.11 -6.23 -22.89
N VAL A 10 0.72 -5.26 -22.50
CA VAL A 10 2.15 -5.48 -22.27
C VAL A 10 2.26 -6.53 -21.17
N ALA A 11 2.89 -7.67 -21.46
CA ALA A 11 3.10 -8.72 -20.48
C ALA A 11 3.92 -8.14 -19.32
N LYS A 12 3.35 -8.11 -18.12
CA LYS A 12 4.03 -7.63 -16.90
C LYS A 12 5.22 -8.53 -16.61
N THR A 13 6.36 -7.91 -16.31
CA THR A 13 7.53 -8.64 -15.82
C THR A 13 7.35 -8.96 -14.33
N LYS A 14 8.09 -9.94 -13.82
CA LYS A 14 8.12 -10.21 -12.38
C LYS A 14 8.48 -8.97 -11.54
N ALA A 15 9.36 -8.12 -12.06
CA ALA A 15 9.74 -6.87 -11.39
C ALA A 15 8.57 -5.87 -11.36
N ASP A 16 7.74 -5.83 -12.40
CA ASP A 16 6.51 -5.01 -12.40
C ASP A 16 5.50 -5.53 -11.37
N GLU A 17 5.36 -6.85 -11.21
CA GLU A 17 4.48 -7.45 -10.19
C GLU A 17 4.97 -7.14 -8.76
N GLU A 18 6.26 -7.33 -8.48
CA GLU A 18 6.85 -6.97 -7.19
C GLU A 18 6.72 -5.47 -6.90
N ALA A 19 6.84 -4.63 -7.93
CA ALA A 19 6.63 -3.20 -7.81
C ALA A 19 5.16 -2.85 -7.51
N LEU A 20 4.20 -3.49 -8.19
CA LEU A 20 2.76 -3.31 -7.95
C LEU A 20 2.34 -3.72 -6.54
N ASP A 21 3.01 -4.73 -5.96
CA ASP A 21 2.74 -5.15 -4.58
C ASP A 21 3.43 -4.25 -3.54
N SER A 22 4.33 -3.36 -3.97
CA SER A 22 5.11 -2.48 -3.11
C SER A 22 4.36 -1.20 -2.75
N LEU A 23 4.57 -0.72 -1.51
CA LEU A 23 4.06 0.58 -1.07
C LEU A 23 4.81 1.78 -1.68
N HIS A 24 6.04 1.55 -2.16
CA HIS A 24 7.02 2.60 -2.43
C HIS A 24 7.65 2.51 -3.82
N THR A 25 7.07 1.72 -4.73
CA THR A 25 7.55 1.54 -6.09
C THR A 25 6.38 1.55 -7.05
N LEU A 26 6.49 2.30 -8.14
CA LEU A 26 5.52 2.39 -9.21
C LEU A 26 6.23 2.03 -10.53
N PRO A 27 5.86 0.93 -11.19
CA PRO A 27 6.38 0.66 -12.53
C PRO A 27 5.83 1.70 -13.50
N LEU A 28 6.70 2.39 -14.25
CA LEU A 28 6.26 3.38 -15.23
C LEU A 28 5.71 2.76 -16.51
N SER A 29 5.84 1.45 -16.68
CA SER A 29 5.29 0.67 -17.79
C SER A 29 3.77 0.77 -17.88
N ILE A 30 3.08 0.95 -16.75
CA ILE A 30 1.61 1.05 -16.68
C ILE A 30 1.10 2.48 -16.86
N ILE A 31 1.96 3.48 -16.68
CA ILE A 31 1.60 4.90 -16.82
C ILE A 31 1.56 5.25 -18.32
N PRO A 32 0.61 6.09 -18.77
CA PRO A 32 0.46 6.48 -20.18
C PRO A 32 1.57 7.45 -20.64
N LEU A 33 2.83 7.06 -20.47
CA LEU A 33 4.00 7.82 -20.91
C LEU A 33 4.27 7.62 -22.40
N GLN A 34 4.70 8.69 -23.05
CA GLN A 34 5.01 8.73 -24.48
C GLN A 34 6.47 8.36 -24.76
N THR A 35 7.38 8.65 -23.82
CA THR A 35 8.82 8.40 -23.95
C THR A 35 9.12 6.90 -23.75
N PRO A 36 9.57 6.17 -24.81
CA PRO A 36 9.70 4.71 -24.72
C PRO A 36 10.72 4.23 -23.68
N GLY A 37 11.78 5.01 -23.44
CA GLY A 37 12.80 4.68 -22.46
C GLY A 37 12.31 4.71 -21.01
N LEU A 38 11.32 5.56 -20.70
CA LEU A 38 10.74 5.66 -19.35
C LEU A 38 9.87 4.45 -18.99
N LYS A 39 9.29 3.75 -19.97
CA LYS A 39 8.45 2.57 -19.71
C LYS A 39 9.19 1.40 -19.05
N LYS A 40 10.52 1.43 -18.99
CA LYS A 40 11.35 0.41 -18.30
C LYS A 40 11.81 0.85 -16.91
N ALA A 41 11.57 2.11 -16.56
CA ALA A 41 11.99 2.68 -15.30
C ALA A 41 10.89 2.53 -14.24
N PHE A 42 11.27 2.79 -13.00
CA PHE A 42 10.35 2.80 -11.86
C PHE A 42 10.37 4.19 -11.22
N MET A 43 9.23 4.64 -10.72
CA MET A 43 9.22 5.72 -9.73
C MET A 43 9.27 5.10 -8.34
N ILE A 44 10.18 5.58 -7.49
CA ILE A 44 10.39 5.05 -6.14
C ILE A 44 10.34 6.15 -5.09
N LYS A 45 10.02 5.78 -3.84
CA LYS A 45 10.32 6.62 -2.69
C LYS A 45 11.72 6.31 -2.16
N ASN A 46 12.59 7.31 -2.18
CA ASN A 46 13.95 7.18 -1.66
C ASN A 46 13.97 7.25 -0.12
N ALA A 47 15.17 7.18 0.47
CA ALA A 47 15.36 7.28 1.91
C ALA A 47 14.92 8.63 2.51
N ARG A 48 14.69 9.68 1.73
CA ARG A 48 14.11 10.95 2.22
C ARG A 48 12.59 11.00 2.05
N LEU A 49 12.00 9.94 1.51
CA LEU A 49 10.60 9.85 1.06
C LEU A 49 10.27 10.80 -0.08
N GLU A 50 11.30 11.20 -0.83
CA GLU A 50 11.16 11.95 -2.07
C GLU A 50 10.97 10.95 -3.23
N SER A 51 10.15 11.35 -4.19
CA SER A 51 9.91 10.54 -5.39
C SER A 51 11.06 10.73 -6.37
N ALA A 52 11.68 9.63 -6.79
CA ALA A 52 12.74 9.64 -7.78
C ALA A 52 12.46 8.61 -8.87
N ILE A 53 13.00 8.85 -10.07
CA ILE A 53 12.97 7.90 -11.17
C ILE A 53 14.22 7.03 -11.08
N GLU A 54 14.01 5.75 -10.83
CA GLU A 54 15.05 4.73 -10.85
C GLU A 54 15.22 4.19 -12.28
N LEU A 55 16.31 4.58 -12.92
CA LEU A 55 16.64 4.18 -14.30
C LEU A 55 17.29 2.81 -14.39
N PHE A 56 18.03 2.42 -13.33
CA PHE A 56 18.60 1.10 -13.17
C PHE A 56 18.79 0.77 -11.69
N ARG A 57 18.81 -0.52 -11.38
CA ARG A 57 19.16 -1.06 -10.08
C ARG A 57 20.13 -2.22 -10.26
N ASP A 58 21.26 -2.15 -9.58
CA ASP A 58 22.26 -3.21 -9.53
C ASP A 58 22.59 -3.57 -8.08
N GLY A 59 22.68 -4.87 -7.79
CA GLY A 59 22.94 -5.37 -6.44
C GLY A 59 24.31 -5.00 -5.89
N THR A 60 25.26 -4.68 -6.77
CA THR A 60 26.62 -4.26 -6.39
C THR A 60 26.85 -2.76 -6.45
N SER A 61 26.30 -2.08 -7.47
CA SER A 61 26.57 -0.66 -7.75
C SER A 61 25.50 0.30 -7.22
N GLY A 62 24.41 -0.23 -6.65
CA GLY A 62 23.30 0.57 -6.14
C GLY A 62 22.26 0.91 -7.22
N SER A 63 21.53 2.00 -7.01
CA SER A 63 20.48 2.45 -7.92
C SER A 63 20.81 3.80 -8.55
N GLY A 64 20.52 3.93 -9.85
CA GLY A 64 20.60 5.20 -10.57
C GLY A 64 19.29 5.95 -10.43
N GLN A 65 19.24 6.92 -9.51
CA GLN A 65 18.05 7.71 -9.22
C GLN A 65 18.18 9.13 -9.78
N VAL A 66 17.13 9.62 -10.41
CA VAL A 66 17.07 10.96 -11.02
C VAL A 66 15.76 11.62 -10.60
N GLU A 67 15.81 12.90 -10.22
CA GLU A 67 14.57 13.65 -9.96
C GLU A 67 13.79 13.84 -11.27
N PRO A 68 12.44 13.80 -11.28
CA PRO A 68 11.66 13.97 -12.51
C PRO A 68 12.10 15.17 -13.35
N LYS A 69 12.32 16.34 -12.74
CA LYS A 69 12.75 17.57 -13.42
C LYS A 69 14.09 17.46 -14.16
N GLU A 70 14.96 16.53 -13.75
CA GLU A 70 16.30 16.35 -14.30
C GLU A 70 16.34 15.37 -15.48
N LEU A 71 15.22 14.73 -15.83
CA LEU A 71 15.17 13.73 -16.91
C LEU A 71 15.58 14.28 -18.28
N HIS A 72 15.49 15.60 -18.50
CA HIS A 72 16.01 16.25 -19.72
C HIS A 72 17.50 16.02 -19.95
N GLY A 73 18.28 15.74 -18.89
CA GLY A 73 19.70 15.40 -19.01
C GLY A 73 19.94 13.97 -19.54
N TYR A 74 18.92 13.11 -19.53
CA TYR A 74 19.04 11.68 -19.81
C TYR A 74 18.23 11.23 -21.03
N PHE A 75 17.12 11.92 -21.32
CA PHE A 75 16.22 11.62 -22.43
C PHE A 75 16.12 12.82 -23.37
N GLN A 76 16.08 12.54 -24.68
CA GLN A 76 15.81 13.56 -25.68
C GLN A 76 14.31 13.82 -25.77
N ASP A 77 13.92 15.09 -25.82
CA ASP A 77 12.52 15.46 -26.06
C ASP A 77 12.19 15.36 -27.55
N VAL A 78 11.68 14.20 -27.97
CA VAL A 78 11.28 13.93 -29.34
C VAL A 78 9.81 14.31 -29.51
N GLY A 79 9.55 15.42 -30.21
CA GLY A 79 8.19 15.85 -30.54
C GLY A 79 7.36 16.34 -29.33
N GLY A 80 7.99 16.70 -28.22
CA GLY A 80 7.31 17.14 -27.00
C GLY A 80 6.87 16.01 -26.06
N ALA A 81 7.21 14.76 -26.38
CA ALA A 81 6.85 13.58 -25.60
C ALA A 81 7.40 13.63 -24.17
N LEU A 82 8.66 14.03 -23.99
CA LEU A 82 9.27 14.10 -22.67
C LEU A 82 8.65 15.24 -21.85
N SER A 83 8.43 16.40 -22.48
CA SER A 83 7.78 17.54 -21.84
C SER A 83 6.38 17.18 -21.33
N HIS A 84 5.61 16.39 -22.09
CA HIS A 84 4.31 15.87 -21.66
C HIS A 84 4.43 14.90 -20.47
N ASP A 85 5.33 13.93 -20.58
CA ASP A 85 5.55 12.93 -19.53
C ASP A 85 5.99 13.55 -18.21
N LEU A 86 6.77 14.63 -18.26
CA LEU A 86 7.22 15.33 -17.06
C LEU A 86 6.09 15.93 -16.24
N ILE A 87 5.02 16.42 -16.88
CA ILE A 87 3.83 16.92 -16.19
C ILE A 87 3.16 15.78 -15.42
N ILE A 88 3.08 14.59 -16.03
CA ILE A 88 2.53 13.40 -15.40
C ILE A 88 3.41 12.97 -14.23
N LEU A 89 4.73 12.88 -14.44
CA LEU A 89 5.68 12.46 -13.43
C LEU A 89 5.75 13.43 -12.25
N GLU A 90 5.60 14.74 -12.49
CA GLU A 90 5.54 15.75 -11.43
C GLU A 90 4.29 15.55 -10.55
N LYS A 91 3.12 15.32 -11.16
CA LYS A 91 1.89 14.97 -10.43
C LYS A 91 2.02 13.66 -9.64
N LEU A 92 2.63 12.63 -10.23
CA LEU A 92 2.88 11.37 -9.53
C LEU A 92 3.89 11.54 -8.40
N SER A 93 4.86 12.44 -8.56
CA SER A 93 5.91 12.66 -7.57
C SER A 93 5.37 13.21 -6.25
N SER A 94 4.23 13.91 -6.27
CA SER A 94 3.60 14.46 -5.07
C SER A 94 2.83 13.44 -4.23
N LEU A 95 2.57 12.24 -4.76
CA LEU A 95 1.87 11.18 -4.02
C LEU A 95 2.70 10.72 -2.83
N GLU A 96 2.06 10.39 -1.70
CA GLU A 96 2.79 9.97 -0.49
C GLU A 96 3.18 8.48 -0.53
N SER A 97 2.42 7.65 -1.24
CA SER A 97 2.69 6.22 -1.47
C SER A 97 2.33 5.82 -2.90
N PHE A 98 2.83 4.65 -3.32
CA PHE A 98 2.56 4.03 -4.62
C PHE A 98 1.80 2.71 -4.49
N ASP A 99 1.12 2.50 -3.37
CA ASP A 99 0.23 1.35 -3.23
C ASP A 99 -0.98 1.49 -4.17
N ILE A 100 -1.48 0.35 -4.65
CA ILE A 100 -2.54 0.31 -5.67
C ILE A 100 -3.82 1.01 -5.21
N TYR A 101 -4.15 0.99 -3.92
CA TYR A 101 -5.40 1.56 -3.43
C TYR A 101 -5.32 3.09 -3.38
N SER A 102 -4.22 3.64 -2.87
CA SER A 102 -3.94 5.07 -2.92
C SER A 102 -3.78 5.54 -4.36
N LEU A 103 -3.06 4.80 -5.21
CA LEU A 103 -2.91 5.12 -6.64
C LEU A 103 -4.25 5.18 -7.36
N ARG A 104 -5.16 4.22 -7.15
CA ARG A 104 -6.49 4.24 -7.78
C ARG A 104 -7.30 5.48 -7.41
N LEU A 105 -7.19 5.95 -6.16
CA LEU A 105 -7.85 7.17 -5.70
C LEU A 105 -7.19 8.41 -6.32
N GLU A 106 -5.88 8.51 -6.20
CA GLU A 106 -5.13 9.69 -6.58
C GLU A 106 -5.00 9.88 -8.10
N LEU A 107 -4.83 8.79 -8.87
CA LEU A 107 -4.77 8.87 -10.34
C LEU A 107 -6.08 9.36 -10.95
N ARG A 108 -7.22 9.06 -10.31
CA ARG A 108 -8.53 9.63 -10.70
C ARG A 108 -8.55 11.14 -10.45
N ASN A 109 -8.03 11.58 -9.30
CA ASN A 109 -7.98 13.00 -8.92
C ASN A 109 -7.01 13.82 -9.79
N LEU A 110 -5.92 13.20 -10.24
CA LEU A 110 -4.86 13.87 -10.99
C LEU A 110 -5.15 14.05 -12.48
N GLU A 111 -6.26 13.51 -12.99
CA GLU A 111 -6.70 13.61 -14.40
C GLU A 111 -5.59 13.23 -15.41
N ILE A 112 -4.82 12.18 -15.11
CA ILE A 112 -3.64 11.76 -15.90
C ILE A 112 -4.02 11.02 -17.20
N GLY A 113 -5.31 10.91 -17.55
CA GLY A 113 -5.75 10.17 -18.73
C GLY A 113 -5.50 8.66 -18.61
N PHE A 114 -5.49 8.15 -17.38
CA PHE A 114 -5.34 6.73 -17.10
C PHE A 114 -6.64 5.99 -17.42
N GLU A 115 -6.71 5.31 -18.56
CA GLU A 115 -7.95 4.67 -19.02
C GLU A 115 -8.11 3.24 -18.47
N ASP A 116 -7.01 2.50 -18.29
CA ASP A 116 -7.05 1.08 -17.91
C ASP A 116 -6.65 0.79 -16.45
N TYR A 117 -7.63 0.94 -15.55
CA TYR A 117 -7.52 0.56 -14.14
C TYR A 117 -7.40 -0.96 -13.90
N SER A 118 -7.59 -1.81 -14.92
CA SER A 118 -7.37 -3.26 -14.77
C SER A 118 -5.89 -3.60 -14.57
N SER A 119 -5.00 -2.75 -15.08
CA SER A 119 -3.55 -2.88 -14.87
C SER A 119 -3.11 -2.59 -13.44
N LEU A 120 -3.88 -1.79 -12.67
CA LEU A 120 -3.66 -1.47 -11.26
C LEU A 120 -4.28 -2.53 -10.35
N GLN A 121 -3.71 -3.73 -10.37
CA GLN A 121 -4.10 -4.84 -9.51
C GLN A 121 -2.88 -5.49 -8.89
N LEU A 122 -3.04 -5.93 -7.64
CA LEU A 122 -2.03 -6.72 -6.93
C LEU A 122 -1.74 -8.00 -7.73
N SER A 123 -0.51 -8.51 -7.59
CA SER A 123 -0.13 -9.77 -8.22
C SER A 123 -1.03 -10.92 -7.72
N GLU A 124 -1.15 -11.98 -8.51
CA GLU A 124 -1.92 -13.17 -8.09
C GLU A 124 -1.37 -13.77 -6.78
N ALA A 125 -0.04 -13.79 -6.64
CA ALA A 125 0.63 -14.27 -5.44
C ALA A 125 0.25 -13.43 -4.21
N LYS A 126 0.26 -12.10 -4.34
CA LYS A 126 -0.10 -11.22 -3.23
C LYS A 126 -1.59 -11.33 -2.90
N ARG A 127 -2.47 -11.42 -3.89
CA ARG A 127 -3.91 -11.65 -3.64
C ARG A 127 -4.16 -12.96 -2.90
N ALA A 128 -3.45 -14.03 -3.27
CA ALA A 128 -3.54 -15.32 -2.58
C ALA A 128 -3.03 -15.25 -1.13
N GLU A 129 -1.96 -14.50 -0.86
CA GLU A 129 -1.49 -14.22 0.51
C GLU A 129 -2.57 -13.49 1.34
N LEU A 130 -3.26 -12.53 0.72
CA LEU A 130 -4.29 -11.73 1.38
C LEU A 130 -5.58 -12.50 1.65
N THR A 131 -5.84 -13.61 0.94
CA THR A 131 -7.02 -14.45 1.19
C THR A 131 -7.17 -14.81 2.67
N GLU A 132 -6.08 -15.18 3.36
CA GLU A 132 -6.15 -15.58 4.77
C GLU A 132 -6.60 -14.42 5.67
N TYR A 133 -6.12 -13.20 5.39
CA TYR A 133 -6.58 -11.99 6.07
C TYR A 133 -8.05 -11.73 5.78
N MET A 134 -8.49 -11.88 4.54
CA MET A 134 -9.88 -11.64 4.13
C MET A 134 -10.87 -12.62 4.77
N ARG A 135 -10.48 -13.88 4.98
CA ARG A 135 -11.36 -14.91 5.55
C ARG A 135 -11.92 -14.49 6.91
N ALA A 136 -11.12 -13.84 7.76
CA ALA A 136 -11.58 -13.34 9.05
C ALA A 136 -12.74 -12.33 8.89
N PHE A 137 -12.66 -11.46 7.88
CA PHE A 137 -13.63 -10.39 7.64
C PHE A 137 -14.88 -10.83 6.87
N THR A 138 -14.76 -11.82 5.98
CA THR A 138 -15.89 -12.30 5.18
C THR A 138 -16.64 -13.46 5.82
N ARG A 139 -16.11 -14.04 6.90
CA ARG A 139 -16.76 -15.13 7.65
C ARG A 139 -18.18 -14.78 8.12
N PRO A 140 -18.47 -13.59 8.68
CA PRO A 140 -19.84 -13.21 9.05
C PRO A 140 -20.82 -13.22 7.87
N LEU A 141 -20.39 -12.76 6.69
CA LEU A 141 -21.19 -12.80 5.46
C LEU A 141 -21.52 -14.23 5.05
N ILE A 142 -20.52 -15.09 5.02
CA ILE A 142 -20.66 -16.49 4.61
C ILE A 142 -21.61 -17.21 5.57
N GLN A 143 -21.44 -17.01 6.88
CA GLN A 143 -22.32 -17.58 7.90
C GLN A 143 -23.76 -17.10 7.72
N ARG A 144 -23.97 -15.80 7.46
CA ARG A 144 -25.30 -15.21 7.28
C ARG A 144 -25.99 -15.74 6.02
N VAL A 145 -25.28 -15.84 4.89
CA VAL A 145 -25.86 -16.25 3.58
C VAL A 145 -25.92 -17.77 3.40
N TYR A 146 -24.90 -18.52 3.81
CA TYR A 146 -24.76 -19.96 3.54
C TYR A 146 -24.75 -20.86 4.79
N GLY A 147 -24.60 -20.32 5.99
CA GLY A 147 -24.49 -21.09 7.24
C GLY A 147 -23.05 -21.50 7.59
N GLY A 148 -22.86 -22.17 8.73
CA GLY A 148 -21.54 -22.47 9.31
C GLY A 148 -20.70 -23.55 8.61
N ASP A 149 -21.33 -24.44 7.83
CA ASP A 149 -20.65 -25.65 7.30
C ASP A 149 -19.78 -25.42 6.05
N LYS A 150 -19.80 -24.23 5.43
CA LYS A 150 -19.06 -23.93 4.20
C LYS A 150 -17.86 -22.99 4.37
N THR A 151 -17.51 -22.65 5.60
CA THR A 151 -16.46 -21.66 5.86
C THR A 151 -15.06 -22.13 5.42
N GLU A 152 -14.83 -23.45 5.31
CA GLU A 152 -13.51 -24.02 5.01
C GLU A 152 -13.18 -24.11 3.51
N GLU A 153 -14.16 -24.02 2.61
CA GLU A 153 -13.95 -24.19 1.15
C GLU A 153 -13.70 -22.88 0.38
N ILE A 154 -13.77 -21.72 1.03
CA ILE A 154 -13.70 -20.41 0.36
C ILE A 154 -12.25 -19.92 0.33
N SER A 155 -11.72 -19.73 -0.87
CA SER A 155 -10.30 -19.38 -1.13
C SER A 155 -10.09 -17.98 -1.70
N ASP A 156 -11.15 -17.24 -2.01
CA ASP A 156 -11.07 -15.84 -2.46
C ASP A 156 -12.45 -15.16 -2.35
N VAL A 157 -12.46 -13.84 -2.18
CA VAL A 157 -13.69 -13.03 -2.21
C VAL A 157 -14.37 -13.08 -3.57
N GLY A 158 -13.61 -13.25 -4.66
CA GLY A 158 -14.18 -13.53 -5.98
C GLY A 158 -15.04 -14.80 -6.00
N GLN A 159 -14.71 -15.83 -5.21
CA GLN A 159 -15.56 -17.02 -5.08
C GLN A 159 -16.83 -16.70 -4.29
N ILE A 160 -16.76 -15.89 -3.24
CA ILE A 160 -17.93 -15.43 -2.48
C ILE A 160 -18.88 -14.66 -3.39
N ILE A 161 -18.36 -13.71 -4.17
CA ILE A 161 -19.14 -12.90 -5.12
C ILE A 161 -19.79 -13.82 -6.16
N LYS A 162 -19.05 -14.78 -6.74
CA LYS A 162 -19.60 -15.76 -7.69
C LYS A 162 -20.70 -16.63 -7.07
N MET A 163 -20.50 -17.08 -5.84
CA MET A 163 -21.50 -17.86 -5.10
C MET A 163 -22.79 -17.05 -4.89
N VAL A 164 -22.65 -15.78 -4.52
CA VAL A 164 -23.79 -14.87 -4.28
C VAL A 164 -24.48 -14.45 -5.59
N ALA A 165 -23.73 -14.29 -6.68
CA ALA A 165 -24.28 -13.97 -8.00
C ALA A 165 -25.04 -15.13 -8.64
N SER A 166 -24.76 -16.38 -8.26
CA SER A 166 -25.46 -17.58 -8.75
C SER A 166 -25.76 -18.53 -7.60
N PRO A 167 -26.75 -18.21 -6.76
CA PRO A 167 -27.07 -18.99 -5.57
C PRO A 167 -27.72 -20.34 -5.93
N ASN A 168 -27.05 -21.44 -5.59
CA ASN A 168 -27.50 -22.81 -5.92
C ASN A 168 -28.65 -23.35 -5.05
N ARG A 169 -29.17 -22.59 -4.08
CA ARG A 169 -30.18 -23.05 -3.12
C ARG A 169 -31.26 -21.99 -2.90
N ASN A 170 -32.52 -22.42 -2.84
CA ASN A 170 -33.66 -21.54 -2.53
C ASN A 170 -33.49 -20.81 -1.19
N GLU A 171 -32.84 -21.43 -0.20
CA GLU A 171 -32.53 -20.80 1.09
C GLU A 171 -31.51 -19.66 0.98
N ALA A 172 -30.49 -19.81 0.13
CA ALA A 172 -29.50 -18.76 -0.11
C ALA A 172 -30.14 -17.56 -0.80
N VAL A 173 -31.03 -17.81 -1.78
CA VAL A 173 -31.83 -16.75 -2.42
C VAL A 173 -32.71 -16.02 -1.39
N ALA A 174 -33.37 -16.74 -0.48
CA ALA A 174 -34.20 -16.13 0.57
C ALA A 174 -33.36 -15.26 1.53
N LYS A 175 -32.16 -15.71 1.90
CA LYS A 175 -31.22 -14.94 2.73
C LYS A 175 -30.64 -13.73 2.01
N LEU A 176 -30.36 -13.84 0.71
CA LEU A 176 -29.94 -12.70 -0.12
C LEU A 176 -31.05 -11.67 -0.29
N LYS A 177 -32.32 -12.08 -0.37
CA LYS A 177 -33.46 -11.16 -0.36
C LYS A 177 -33.57 -10.38 0.94
N ARG A 178 -33.41 -11.05 2.09
CA ARG A 178 -33.36 -10.38 3.39
C ARG A 178 -32.18 -9.42 3.49
N LEU A 179 -31.00 -9.83 3.02
CA LEU A 179 -29.84 -8.96 2.97
C LEU A 179 -30.10 -7.73 2.08
N ALA A 180 -30.77 -7.91 0.94
CA ALA A 180 -31.15 -6.80 0.06
C ALA A 180 -32.11 -5.82 0.76
N GLU A 181 -33.10 -6.34 1.51
CA GLU A 181 -34.02 -5.54 2.32
C GLU A 181 -33.28 -4.76 3.44
N GLU A 182 -32.37 -5.42 4.17
CA GLU A 182 -31.56 -4.79 5.22
C GLU A 182 -30.62 -3.70 4.67
N LEU A 183 -30.03 -3.95 3.50
CA LEU A 183 -29.20 -2.99 2.78
C LEU A 183 -30.01 -1.92 2.04
N ASN A 184 -31.34 -1.96 2.07
CA ASN A 184 -32.23 -1.08 1.32
C ASN A 184 -31.85 -1.00 -0.18
N THR A 185 -31.53 -2.14 -0.78
CA THR A 185 -31.07 -2.28 -2.17
C THR A 185 -31.86 -3.34 -2.92
N GLU A 186 -31.82 -3.30 -4.25
CA GLU A 186 -32.38 -4.38 -5.06
C GLU A 186 -31.53 -5.66 -4.96
N LEU A 187 -32.17 -6.83 -5.04
CA LEU A 187 -31.47 -8.13 -5.03
C LEU A 187 -30.41 -8.24 -6.14
N THR A 188 -30.66 -7.62 -7.29
CA THR A 188 -29.76 -7.52 -8.44
C THR A 188 -28.51 -6.69 -8.17
N GLU A 189 -28.57 -5.78 -7.20
CA GLU A 189 -27.47 -4.87 -6.84
C GLU A 189 -26.61 -5.42 -5.69
N VAL A 190 -27.09 -6.46 -4.96
CA VAL A 190 -26.33 -7.12 -3.88
C VAL A 190 -24.95 -7.61 -4.34
N PRO A 191 -24.77 -8.26 -5.50
CA PRO A 191 -23.44 -8.67 -5.96
C PRO A 191 -22.47 -7.50 -6.14
N LYS A 192 -22.92 -6.37 -6.72
CA LYS A 192 -22.10 -5.16 -6.89
C LYS A 192 -21.78 -4.49 -5.55
N PHE A 193 -22.70 -4.56 -4.59
CA PHE A 193 -22.44 -4.13 -3.22
C PHE A 193 -21.31 -4.95 -2.59
N LEU A 194 -21.40 -6.28 -2.68
CA LEU A 194 -20.36 -7.17 -2.15
C LEU A 194 -19.02 -7.03 -2.86
N GLU A 195 -19.02 -6.72 -4.15
CA GLU A 195 -17.80 -6.42 -4.90
C GLU A 195 -17.08 -5.17 -4.39
N ARG A 196 -17.83 -4.06 -4.22
CA ARG A 196 -17.29 -2.80 -3.66
C ARG A 196 -16.74 -3.03 -2.25
N TYR A 197 -17.49 -3.76 -1.45
CA TYR A 197 -17.09 -4.10 -0.10
C TYR A 197 -15.85 -5.02 -0.06
N GLY A 198 -15.76 -5.95 -1.01
CA GLY A 198 -14.59 -6.79 -1.20
C GLY A 198 -13.31 -6.00 -1.53
N ASP A 199 -13.40 -4.96 -2.36
CA ASP A 199 -12.26 -4.08 -2.69
C ASP A 199 -11.76 -3.29 -1.47
N ILE A 200 -12.68 -2.77 -0.64
CA ILE A 200 -12.36 -2.08 0.63
C ILE A 200 -11.67 -3.04 1.60
N PHE A 201 -12.10 -4.30 1.67
CA PHE A 201 -11.41 -5.25 2.54
C PHE A 201 -10.06 -5.70 1.99
N LEU A 202 -9.93 -5.81 0.68
CA LEU A 202 -8.65 -6.16 0.07
C LEU A 202 -7.62 -5.05 0.36
N SER A 203 -8.03 -3.77 0.37
CA SER A 203 -7.16 -2.66 0.78
C SER A 203 -6.75 -2.75 2.25
N LEU A 204 -7.70 -2.99 3.16
CA LEU A 204 -7.41 -3.15 4.58
C LEU A 204 -6.51 -4.36 4.85
N SER A 205 -6.78 -5.48 4.18
CA SER A 205 -5.97 -6.70 4.29
C SER A 205 -4.56 -6.47 3.77
N TYR A 206 -4.43 -5.76 2.64
CA TYR A 206 -3.13 -5.37 2.10
C TYR A 206 -2.34 -4.51 3.08
N PHE A 207 -2.93 -3.44 3.61
CA PHE A 207 -2.26 -2.59 4.57
C PHE A 207 -1.96 -3.31 5.89
N ARG A 208 -2.84 -4.21 6.35
CA ARG A 208 -2.58 -5.06 7.52
C ARG A 208 -1.40 -5.98 7.29
N SER A 209 -1.30 -6.63 6.13
CA SER A 209 -0.14 -7.48 5.80
C SER A 209 1.18 -6.68 5.80
N CYS A 210 1.12 -5.42 5.35
CA CYS A 210 2.27 -4.52 5.38
C CYS A 210 2.63 -4.10 6.82
N LEU A 211 1.62 -3.79 7.64
CA LEU A 211 1.82 -3.50 9.06
C LEU A 211 2.46 -4.69 9.78
N ASP A 212 1.92 -5.90 9.62
CA ASP A 212 2.43 -7.10 10.29
C ASP A 212 3.90 -7.37 9.89
N LYS A 213 4.25 -7.16 8.61
CA LYS A 213 5.65 -7.19 8.15
C LYS A 213 6.52 -6.16 8.88
N ILE A 214 6.10 -4.90 8.93
CA ILE A 214 6.80 -3.83 9.65
C ILE A 214 6.95 -4.19 11.14
N MET A 215 5.89 -4.66 11.78
CA MET A 215 5.87 -5.03 13.20
C MET A 215 6.77 -6.23 13.51
N SER A 216 6.99 -7.14 12.55
CA SER A 216 7.96 -8.23 12.72
C SER A 216 9.43 -7.76 12.65
N GLN A 217 9.71 -6.71 11.88
CA GLN A 217 11.06 -6.17 11.68
C GLN A 217 11.45 -5.15 12.76
N LEU A 218 10.47 -4.38 13.24
CA LEU A 218 10.69 -3.24 14.11
C LEU A 218 11.42 -3.59 15.43
N PRO A 219 11.09 -4.67 16.16
CA PRO A 219 11.80 -5.01 17.40
C PRO A 219 13.28 -5.30 17.18
N SER A 220 13.61 -5.97 16.06
CA SER A 220 15.00 -6.27 15.71
C SER A 220 15.77 -4.98 15.40
N PHE A 221 15.14 -4.06 14.67
CA PHE A 221 15.73 -2.76 14.36
C PHE A 221 15.94 -1.88 15.60
N ILE A 222 14.94 -1.81 16.50
CA ILE A 222 15.04 -1.07 17.76
C ILE A 222 16.13 -1.67 18.64
N GLY A 223 16.10 -2.98 18.87
CA GLY A 223 17.10 -3.68 19.69
C GLY A 223 18.50 -3.52 19.11
N TRP A 224 18.65 -3.55 17.78
CA TRP A 224 19.88 -3.16 17.13
C TRP A 224 20.25 -1.75 17.57
N MET A 225 19.47 -0.70 17.26
CA MET A 225 19.80 0.69 17.63
C MET A 225 20.16 0.88 19.12
N GLU A 226 19.44 0.25 20.04
CA GLU A 226 19.67 0.34 21.48
C GLU A 226 21.09 -0.07 21.90
N GLU A 227 21.71 -1.03 21.21
CA GLU A 227 23.11 -1.42 21.47
C GLU A 227 24.09 -0.25 21.35
N LEU A 228 23.78 0.75 20.51
CA LEU A 228 24.60 1.95 20.34
C LEU A 228 24.64 2.80 21.61
N HIS A 229 23.62 2.73 22.46
CA HIS A 229 23.58 3.45 23.73
C HIS A 229 24.64 2.92 24.71
N SER A 230 25.06 1.67 24.55
CA SER A 230 26.10 1.06 25.38
C SER A 230 27.52 1.35 24.88
N ASN A 231 27.68 1.98 23.72
CA ASN A 231 28.99 2.27 23.15
C ASN A 231 29.61 3.54 23.74
N TYR A 232 30.85 3.44 24.26
CA TYR A 232 31.54 4.57 24.91
C TYR A 232 31.70 5.82 24.02
N GLN A 233 31.93 5.67 22.71
CA GLN A 233 32.09 6.82 21.82
C GLN A 233 30.76 7.59 21.67
N ILE A 234 29.65 6.85 21.62
CA ILE A 234 28.31 7.42 21.45
C ILE A 234 27.81 8.01 22.76
N GLN A 235 28.09 7.35 23.89
CA GLN A 235 27.73 7.87 25.22
C GLN A 235 28.29 9.26 25.51
N ASN A 236 29.49 9.55 24.99
CA ASN A 236 30.12 10.84 25.16
C ASN A 236 29.59 11.92 24.20
N ASP A 237 28.82 11.54 23.18
CA ASP A 237 28.16 12.48 22.26
C ASP A 237 26.66 12.61 22.59
N ARG A 238 26.34 13.65 23.38
CA ARG A 238 24.96 13.95 23.79
C ARG A 238 24.01 14.20 22.61
N ASN A 239 24.52 14.72 21.49
CA ASN A 239 23.67 15.01 20.34
C ASN A 239 23.27 13.71 19.64
N GLN A 240 24.20 12.78 19.48
CA GLN A 240 23.91 11.47 18.87
C GLN A 240 22.98 10.64 19.74
N LEU A 241 23.22 10.60 21.06
CA LEU A 241 22.31 9.95 22.00
C LEU A 241 20.89 10.49 21.90
N LYS A 242 20.72 11.82 21.86
CA LYS A 242 19.40 12.43 21.71
C LYS A 242 18.73 12.01 20.41
N VAL A 243 19.46 11.99 19.29
CA VAL A 243 18.92 11.56 17.99
C VAL A 243 18.42 10.11 18.05
N LEU A 244 19.16 9.20 18.70
CA LEU A 244 18.74 7.81 18.84
C LEU A 244 17.45 7.68 19.66
N ILE A 245 17.38 8.38 20.81
CA ILE A 245 16.19 8.40 21.68
C ILE A 245 14.98 8.98 20.94
N ASP A 246 15.16 10.10 20.23
CA ASP A 246 14.07 10.76 19.49
C ASP A 246 13.54 9.82 18.38
N ILE A 247 14.41 9.12 17.66
CA ILE A 247 14.01 8.16 16.61
C ILE A 247 13.26 6.96 17.21
N GLU A 248 13.75 6.40 18.31
CA GLU A 248 13.09 5.28 18.99
C GLU A 248 11.69 5.68 19.47
N SER A 249 11.57 6.86 20.10
CA SER A 249 10.29 7.42 20.54
C SER A 249 9.33 7.62 19.37
N ASP A 250 9.80 8.22 18.27
CA ASP A 250 9.00 8.45 17.07
C ASP A 250 8.48 7.15 16.47
N LEU A 251 9.32 6.11 16.37
CA LEU A 251 8.92 4.81 15.84
C LEU A 251 7.89 4.11 16.72
N ASN A 252 8.05 4.17 18.04
CA ASN A 252 7.09 3.60 18.99
C ASN A 252 5.74 4.32 18.96
N GLU A 253 5.74 5.65 18.88
CA GLU A 253 4.53 6.47 18.75
C GLU A 253 3.78 6.13 17.44
N ILE A 254 4.49 6.15 16.30
CA ILE A 254 3.90 5.85 14.99
C ILE A 254 3.35 4.41 14.97
N SER A 255 4.11 3.44 15.48
CA SER A 255 3.71 2.04 15.55
C SER A 255 2.44 1.85 16.40
N THR A 256 2.42 2.44 17.59
CA THR A 256 1.26 2.36 18.49
C THR A 256 0.01 2.97 17.85
N SER A 257 0.16 4.12 17.18
CA SER A 257 -0.94 4.79 16.50
C SER A 257 -1.48 3.98 15.31
N LEU A 258 -0.59 3.41 14.48
CA LEU A 258 -0.97 2.52 13.39
C LEU A 258 -1.74 1.29 13.89
N VAL A 259 -1.20 0.58 14.89
CA VAL A 259 -1.87 -0.59 15.48
C VAL A 259 -3.25 -0.20 16.01
N GLY A 260 -3.36 0.91 16.73
CA GLY A 260 -4.63 1.44 17.23
C GLY A 260 -5.67 1.69 16.12
N ARG A 261 -5.25 2.26 14.98
CA ARG A 261 -6.15 2.48 13.83
C ARG A 261 -6.64 1.17 13.21
N PHE A 262 -5.77 0.17 13.07
CA PHE A 262 -6.20 -1.14 12.56
C PHE A 262 -7.15 -1.85 13.52
N GLU A 263 -6.89 -1.78 14.83
CA GLU A 263 -7.83 -2.30 15.81
C GLU A 263 -9.17 -1.56 15.74
N TYR A 264 -9.18 -0.24 15.56
CA TYR A 264 -10.41 0.52 15.36
C TYR A 264 -11.19 0.05 14.12
N PHE A 265 -10.53 -0.17 12.97
CA PHE A 265 -11.20 -0.72 11.77
C PHE A 265 -11.72 -2.13 12.00
N ASN A 266 -10.98 -2.98 12.73
CA ASN A 266 -11.42 -4.33 13.06
C ASN A 266 -12.73 -4.31 13.87
N HIS A 267 -12.79 -3.48 14.91
CA HIS A 267 -14.00 -3.32 15.71
C HIS A 267 -15.16 -2.78 14.87
N ARG A 268 -14.92 -1.70 14.10
CA ARG A 268 -15.95 -1.09 13.26
C ARG A 268 -16.48 -2.04 12.17
N SER A 269 -15.60 -2.88 11.62
CA SER A 269 -15.98 -3.93 10.68
C SER A 269 -16.86 -4.99 11.32
N HIS A 270 -16.61 -5.37 12.57
CA HIS A 270 -17.45 -6.32 13.28
C HIS A 270 -18.84 -5.73 13.56
N ASP A 271 -18.90 -4.49 14.07
CA ASP A 271 -20.14 -3.76 14.34
C ASP A 271 -21.01 -3.61 13.09
N PHE A 272 -20.38 -3.36 11.94
CA PHE A 272 -21.06 -3.29 10.65
C PHE A 272 -21.83 -4.59 10.33
N TRP A 273 -21.23 -5.74 10.61
CA TRP A 273 -21.87 -7.04 10.34
C TRP A 273 -22.98 -7.39 11.33
N GLU A 274 -22.90 -6.88 12.56
CA GLU A 274 -23.97 -7.04 13.55
C GLU A 274 -25.19 -6.17 13.19
N ASN A 275 -24.95 -4.96 12.65
CA ASN A 275 -25.96 -3.95 12.35
C ASN A 275 -25.88 -3.49 10.87
N ILE A 276 -26.12 -4.42 9.95
CA ILE A 276 -25.97 -4.16 8.52
C ILE A 276 -27.09 -3.25 7.99
N SER A 277 -26.69 -2.14 7.35
CA SER A 277 -27.57 -1.19 6.68
C SER A 277 -26.80 -0.43 5.59
N ALA A 278 -27.53 0.29 4.73
CA ALA A 278 -26.91 1.19 3.76
C ALA A 278 -26.04 2.26 4.44
N ASP A 279 -26.54 2.83 5.55
CA ASP A 279 -25.85 3.88 6.29
C ASP A 279 -24.58 3.36 6.99
N SER A 280 -24.63 2.14 7.56
CA SER A 280 -23.45 1.55 8.19
C SER A 280 -22.37 1.20 7.18
N PHE A 281 -22.75 0.76 5.98
CA PHE A 281 -21.82 0.56 4.87
C PHE A 281 -21.18 1.86 4.41
N GLN A 282 -21.99 2.89 4.12
CA GLN A 282 -21.49 4.18 3.66
C GLN A 282 -20.54 4.79 4.69
N SER A 283 -20.91 4.75 5.97
CA SER A 283 -20.06 5.22 7.07
C SER A 283 -18.74 4.46 7.16
N PHE A 284 -18.74 3.14 6.98
CA PHE A 284 -17.52 2.33 7.00
C PHE A 284 -16.64 2.61 5.78
N GLN A 285 -17.24 2.71 4.59
CA GLN A 285 -16.52 3.05 3.37
C GLN A 285 -15.87 4.43 3.46
N GLU A 286 -16.60 5.45 3.94
CA GLU A 286 -16.08 6.80 4.14
C GLU A 286 -14.92 6.81 5.13
N LEU A 287 -15.07 6.11 6.26
CA LEU A 287 -14.02 5.96 7.25
C LEU A 287 -12.75 5.37 6.62
N VAL A 288 -12.86 4.21 5.95
CA VAL A 288 -11.69 3.53 5.37
C VAL A 288 -11.05 4.37 4.27
N THR A 289 -11.87 4.96 3.39
CA THR A 289 -11.38 5.81 2.28
C THR A 289 -10.69 7.08 2.79
N ALA A 290 -11.20 7.70 3.85
CA ALA A 290 -10.59 8.88 4.46
C ALA A 290 -9.20 8.60 5.03
N HIS A 291 -8.92 7.35 5.43
CA HIS A 291 -7.65 6.98 6.02
C HIS A 291 -6.66 6.34 5.04
N HIS A 292 -7.09 5.83 3.87
CA HIS A 292 -6.25 5.13 2.89
C HIS A 292 -4.92 5.83 2.59
N VAL A 293 -4.98 7.09 2.14
CA VAL A 293 -3.79 7.84 1.73
C VAL A 293 -2.82 8.01 2.91
N SER A 294 -3.35 8.27 4.10
CA SER A 294 -2.51 8.44 5.30
C SER A 294 -1.87 7.13 5.78
N ILE A 295 -2.61 6.02 5.74
CA ILE A 295 -2.11 4.69 6.11
C ILE A 295 -1.05 4.26 5.11
N GLY A 296 -1.36 4.38 3.82
CA GLY A 296 -0.43 4.11 2.73
C GLY A 296 0.85 4.92 2.87
N ALA A 297 0.76 6.22 3.14
CA ALA A 297 1.91 7.10 3.34
C ALA A 297 2.81 6.67 4.50
N VAL A 298 2.22 6.39 5.67
CA VAL A 298 2.98 6.06 6.89
C VAL A 298 3.59 4.67 6.78
N LEU A 299 2.83 3.68 6.30
CA LEU A 299 3.35 2.35 6.02
C LEU A 299 4.44 2.38 4.94
N CYS A 300 4.27 3.17 3.88
CA CYS A 300 5.28 3.37 2.84
C CYS A 300 6.57 3.90 3.45
N GLY A 301 6.45 4.95 4.26
CA GLY A 301 7.57 5.53 4.98
C GLY A 301 8.34 4.50 5.80
N LEU A 302 7.66 3.80 6.71
CA LEU A 302 8.27 2.77 7.55
C LEU A 302 8.86 1.61 6.74
N ALA A 303 8.16 1.15 5.71
CA ALA A 303 8.63 0.07 4.85
C ALA A 303 9.93 0.44 4.13
N VAL A 304 10.05 1.67 3.60
CA VAL A 304 11.31 2.15 2.99
C VAL A 304 12.44 2.09 4.01
N LYS A 305 12.22 2.58 5.23
CA LYS A 305 13.24 2.62 6.29
C LYS A 305 13.74 1.24 6.68
N LEU A 306 12.81 0.33 6.94
CA LEU A 306 13.14 -1.02 7.40
C LEU A 306 13.71 -1.88 6.27
N ASN A 307 13.24 -1.72 5.03
CA ASN A 307 13.85 -2.40 3.88
C ASN A 307 15.29 -1.93 3.63
N LEU A 308 15.58 -0.63 3.78
CA LEU A 308 16.96 -0.12 3.69
C LEU A 308 17.85 -0.68 4.79
N TYR A 309 17.31 -0.85 5.99
CA TYR A 309 18.00 -1.47 7.12
C TYR A 309 18.35 -2.93 6.81
N GLU A 310 17.36 -3.74 6.44
CA GLU A 310 17.54 -5.16 6.10
C GLU A 310 18.53 -5.35 4.94
N ALA A 311 18.42 -4.51 3.90
CA ALA A 311 19.32 -4.58 2.75
C ALA A 311 20.77 -4.23 3.12
N ARG A 312 20.99 -3.24 3.99
CA ARG A 312 22.33 -2.77 4.36
C ARG A 312 22.97 -3.58 5.50
N PHE A 313 22.15 -4.21 6.34
CA PHE A 313 22.57 -4.99 7.50
C PHE A 313 21.82 -6.32 7.63
N PRO A 314 21.91 -7.23 6.63
CA PRO A 314 21.13 -8.48 6.62
C PRO A 314 21.43 -9.41 7.80
N ASN A 315 22.65 -9.33 8.35
CA ASN A 315 23.08 -10.10 9.52
C ASN A 315 23.09 -9.26 10.81
N HIS A 316 22.38 -8.12 10.83
CA HIS A 316 22.29 -7.22 11.99
C HIS A 316 23.67 -6.72 12.49
N GLY A 317 24.66 -6.67 11.59
CA GLY A 317 26.04 -6.31 11.91
C GLY A 317 26.35 -4.82 11.76
N GLY A 318 27.65 -4.49 11.64
CA GLY A 318 28.15 -3.13 11.43
C GLY A 318 28.76 -2.52 12.69
N GLY A 319 29.92 -1.87 12.55
CA GLY A 319 30.53 -1.14 13.67
C GLY A 319 29.73 0.11 14.04
N PRO A 320 29.80 0.59 15.29
CA PRO A 320 28.99 1.71 15.80
C PRO A 320 28.95 2.94 14.89
N VAL A 321 30.08 3.34 14.31
CA VAL A 321 30.19 4.49 13.39
C VAL A 321 29.37 4.29 12.11
N LYS A 322 29.48 3.13 11.46
CA LYS A 322 28.74 2.81 10.22
C LYS A 322 27.22 2.77 10.46
N ARG A 323 26.83 2.33 11.66
CA ARG A 323 25.44 2.26 12.10
C ARG A 323 24.87 3.66 12.33
N LEU A 324 25.61 4.53 13.04
CA LEU A 324 25.26 5.93 13.21
C LEU A 324 25.18 6.70 11.89
N GLU A 325 26.11 6.46 10.97
CA GLU A 325 26.08 7.06 9.63
C GLU A 325 24.77 6.70 8.92
N PHE A 326 24.42 5.41 8.89
CA PHE A 326 23.17 4.93 8.31
C PHE A 326 21.92 5.53 8.98
N ILE A 327 21.89 5.60 10.31
CA ILE A 327 20.76 6.20 11.02
C ILE A 327 20.60 7.67 10.63
N ASN A 328 21.70 8.41 10.54
CA ASN A 328 21.67 9.82 10.18
C ASN A 328 21.35 10.08 8.69
N SER A 329 21.78 9.20 7.78
CA SER A 329 21.60 9.39 6.33
C SER A 329 20.31 8.76 5.79
N GLU A 330 19.86 7.64 6.34
CA GLU A 330 18.75 6.86 5.78
C GLU A 330 17.53 6.79 6.70
N ILE A 331 17.71 6.75 8.03
CA ILE A 331 16.58 6.56 8.96
C ILE A 331 15.95 7.89 9.35
N LYS A 332 16.77 8.80 9.89
CA LYS A 332 16.35 10.11 10.38
C LYS A 332 15.68 10.96 9.29
N PRO A 333 16.21 11.08 8.06
CA PRO A 333 15.56 11.88 7.03
C PRO A 333 14.19 11.29 6.69
N GLY A 334 13.17 12.13 6.50
CA GLY A 334 11.82 11.65 6.21
C GLY A 334 11.04 11.09 7.40
N LEU A 335 11.67 10.69 8.53
CA LEU A 335 10.94 10.22 9.72
C LEU A 335 10.00 11.30 10.28
N LYS A 336 10.47 12.55 10.30
CA LYS A 336 9.62 13.70 10.67
C LYS A 336 8.39 13.82 9.76
N ARG A 337 8.53 13.59 8.45
CA ARG A 337 7.40 13.62 7.51
C ARG A 337 6.38 12.53 7.83
N ILE A 338 6.84 11.32 8.17
CA ILE A 338 5.98 10.22 8.62
C ILE A 338 5.19 10.65 9.87
N LYS A 339 5.88 11.21 10.87
CA LYS A 339 5.26 11.70 12.11
C LYS A 339 4.24 12.81 11.87
N ASP A 340 4.59 13.79 11.03
CA ASP A 340 3.71 14.91 10.69
C ASP A 340 2.43 14.43 9.98
N ILE A 341 2.52 13.39 9.13
CA ILE A 341 1.35 12.77 8.49
C ILE A 341 0.50 12.04 9.54
N GLU A 342 1.11 11.28 10.43
CA GLU A 342 0.39 10.55 11.48
C GLU A 342 -0.39 11.49 12.41
N GLN A 343 0.26 12.57 12.85
CA GLN A 343 -0.35 13.54 13.77
C GLN A 343 -1.51 14.31 13.15
N LYS A 344 -1.44 14.64 11.86
CA LYS A 344 -2.53 15.31 11.14
C LYS A 344 -3.81 14.49 11.14
N VAL A 345 -3.69 13.16 11.13
CA VAL A 345 -4.85 12.26 11.12
C VAL A 345 -5.39 12.01 12.52
N GLY A 346 -4.51 11.85 13.52
CA GLY A 346 -4.92 11.71 14.92
C GLY A 346 -5.66 12.92 15.49
N ALA A 347 -5.49 14.11 14.91
CA ALA A 347 -6.23 15.33 15.30
C ALA A 347 -7.66 15.40 14.74
N VAL A 348 -8.05 14.46 13.86
CA VAL A 348 -9.37 14.42 13.18
C VAL A 348 -10.24 13.27 13.74
N SER A 349 -9.76 12.55 14.76
CA SER A 349 -10.48 11.46 15.45
C SER A 349 -11.32 11.95 16.62
#